data_AF-A0A1M6W0X5-F1
#
_entry.id   AF-A0A1M6W0X5-F1
#
_cell.length_a   1.000
_cell.length_b   1.000
_cell.length_c   1.000
_cell.angle_alpha   90.00
_cell.angle_beta   90.00
_cell.angle_gamma   90.00
#
_symmetry.space_group_name_H-M   'P 1'
#
loop_
_entity.id
_entity.type
_entity.pdbx_description
1 polymer ?
#
loop_
_entity_poly.entity_id
_entity_poly.type
_entity_poly.pdbx_seq_one_letter_code
_entity_poly.pdbx_strand_id
1 'polypeptide(L)'
;MNNNYEQQIMLRNKRSIALTIATRTGIKEVDSWEKFNNWMLKRSVLKKELYRYNLDELDLLIKQFRALEKNHNNTIIQLGIKAWLQKNKHLSFNQN
;
A
#
# COMPACT_ATOMS: atom_id res chain seq x y z
N MET A 1 11.85 -34.59 1.26
CA MET A 1 10.72 -34.07 2.06
C MET A 1 11.12 -32.72 2.66
N ASN A 2 10.42 -31.64 2.28
CA ASN A 2 10.25 -30.37 3.05
C ASN A 2 9.41 -29.29 2.33
N ASN A 3 8.73 -29.64 1.22
CA ASN A 3 7.91 -28.70 0.43
C ASN A 3 6.85 -27.93 1.24
N ASN A 4 6.29 -28.51 2.30
CA ASN A 4 5.19 -27.88 3.04
C ASN A 4 5.67 -26.74 3.96
N TYR A 5 6.81 -26.91 4.63
CA TYR A 5 7.33 -25.90 5.57
C TYR A 5 7.81 -24.65 4.83
N GLU A 6 8.53 -24.82 3.73
CA GLU A 6 8.99 -23.71 2.90
C GLU A 6 7.81 -22.90 2.32
N GLN A 7 6.74 -23.59 1.88
CA GLN A 7 5.53 -22.93 1.41
C GLN A 7 4.84 -22.10 2.51
N GLN A 8 4.76 -22.62 3.74
CA GLN A 8 4.19 -21.88 4.87
C GLN A 8 5.01 -20.63 5.20
N ILE A 9 6.35 -20.70 5.17
CA ILE A 9 7.22 -19.55 5.34
C ILE A 9 6.97 -18.51 4.24
N MET A 10 6.90 -18.94 2.99
CA MET A 10 6.66 -18.04 1.86
C MET A 10 5.30 -17.34 1.97
N LEU A 11 4.23 -18.05 2.36
CA LEU A 11 2.91 -17.47 2.60
C LEU A 11 2.98 -16.41 3.71
N ARG A 12 3.64 -16.72 4.84
CA ARG A 12 3.81 -15.78 5.95
C ARG A 12 4.56 -14.52 5.52
N ASN A 13 5.66 -14.69 4.81
CA ASN A 13 6.50 -13.57 4.35
C ASN A 13 5.73 -12.66 3.38
N LYS A 14 5.03 -13.24 2.41
CA LYS A 14 4.22 -12.48 1.45
C LYS A 14 3.08 -11.71 2.14
N ARG A 15 2.38 -12.33 3.10
CA ARG A 15 1.37 -11.64 3.93
C ARG A 15 1.97 -10.48 4.70
N SER A 16 3.14 -10.68 5.30
CA SER A 16 3.87 -9.63 6.04
C SER A 16 4.21 -8.43 5.15
N ILE A 17 4.67 -8.68 3.90
CA ILE A 17 4.95 -7.63 2.92
C ILE A 17 3.68 -6.82 2.62
N ALA A 18 2.57 -7.49 2.32
CA ALA A 18 1.29 -6.82 2.04
C ALA A 18 0.83 -5.94 3.22
N LEU A 19 0.91 -6.47 4.46
CA LEU A 19 0.56 -5.73 5.68
C LEU A 19 1.47 -4.53 5.94
N THR A 20 2.76 -4.66 5.63
CA THR A 20 3.74 -3.57 5.77
C THR A 20 3.36 -2.41 4.84
N ILE A 21 3.07 -2.71 3.57
CA ILE A 21 2.66 -1.69 2.60
C ILE A 21 1.31 -1.08 2.97
N ALA A 22 0.35 -1.91 3.39
CA ALA A 22 -0.96 -1.44 3.82
C ALA A 22 -0.88 -0.46 5.01
N THR A 23 0.02 -0.73 5.96
CA THR A 23 0.27 0.18 7.10
C THR A 23 0.90 1.48 6.63
N ARG A 24 1.95 1.43 5.79
CA ARG A 24 2.64 2.62 5.27
C ARG A 24 1.75 3.53 4.43
N THR A 25 0.78 2.96 3.73
CA THR A 25 -0.17 3.68 2.87
C THR A 25 -1.45 4.10 3.59
N GLY A 26 -1.60 3.78 4.89
CA GLY A 26 -2.78 4.11 5.69
C GLY A 26 -4.03 3.27 5.39
N ILE A 27 -3.89 2.19 4.62
CA ILE A 27 -4.96 1.22 4.33
C ILE A 27 -5.25 0.36 5.57
N LYS A 28 -4.19 0.00 6.32
CA LYS A 28 -4.30 -0.65 7.62
C LYS A 28 -3.92 0.35 8.71
N GLU A 29 -4.73 0.41 9.76
CA GLU A 29 -4.43 1.17 10.97
C GLU A 29 -3.74 0.25 11.99
N VAL A 30 -2.98 0.82 12.92
CA VAL A 30 -2.19 0.03 13.89
C VAL A 30 -3.12 -0.86 14.72
N ASP A 31 -4.22 -0.27 15.22
CA ASP A 31 -5.11 -0.91 16.19
C ASP A 31 -6.40 -1.48 15.56
N SER A 32 -6.63 -1.29 14.26
CA SER A 32 -7.86 -1.74 13.60
C SER A 32 -7.60 -2.57 12.35
N TRP A 33 -8.25 -3.73 12.31
CA TRP A 33 -8.32 -4.62 11.15
C TRP A 33 -9.53 -4.36 10.26
N GLU A 34 -10.54 -3.65 10.77
CA GLU A 34 -11.81 -3.49 10.07
C GLU A 34 -11.64 -2.76 8.74
N LYS A 35 -10.91 -1.64 8.76
CA LYS A 35 -10.60 -0.86 7.56
C LYS A 35 -9.84 -1.68 6.52
N PHE A 36 -8.84 -2.44 6.97
CA PHE A 36 -8.06 -3.32 6.11
C PHE A 36 -8.91 -4.43 5.51
N ASN A 37 -9.74 -5.11 6.32
CA ASN A 37 -10.60 -6.19 5.87
C ASN A 37 -11.67 -5.67 4.88
N ASN A 38 -12.29 -4.54 5.18
CA ASN A 38 -13.21 -3.86 4.27
C ASN A 38 -12.52 -3.48 2.96
N TRP A 39 -11.28 -3.00 3.02
CA TRP A 39 -10.50 -2.71 1.82
C TRP A 39 -10.22 -3.98 1.02
N MET A 40 -9.82 -5.06 1.69
CA MET A 40 -9.57 -6.36 1.05
C MET A 40 -10.83 -6.86 0.33
N LEU A 41 -12.00 -6.83 0.96
CA LEU A 41 -13.25 -7.29 0.35
C LEU A 41 -13.74 -6.39 -0.79
N LYS A 42 -13.48 -5.08 -0.75
CA LYS A 42 -14.01 -4.13 -1.75
C LYS A 42 -13.05 -3.86 -2.90
N ARG A 43 -11.74 -3.81 -2.63
CA ARG A 43 -10.73 -3.21 -3.52
C ARG A 43 -9.56 -4.12 -3.87
N SER A 44 -9.33 -5.22 -3.15
CA SER A 44 -8.26 -6.15 -3.54
C SER A 44 -8.56 -6.83 -4.88
N VAL A 45 -7.53 -7.32 -5.57
CA VAL A 45 -7.66 -8.03 -6.86
C VAL A 45 -8.71 -9.15 -6.82
N LEU A 46 -8.80 -9.90 -5.72
CA LEU A 46 -9.69 -11.07 -5.59
C LEU A 46 -10.83 -10.89 -4.58
N LYS A 47 -10.96 -9.70 -3.98
CA LYS A 47 -12.06 -9.33 -3.08
C LYS A 47 -12.30 -10.33 -1.94
N LYS A 48 -11.23 -10.88 -1.36
CA LYS A 48 -11.29 -11.87 -0.28
C LYS A 48 -10.33 -11.55 0.85
N GLU A 49 -10.50 -12.23 1.97
CA GLU A 49 -9.67 -12.03 3.18
C GLU A 49 -8.23 -12.53 2.97
N LEU A 50 -7.26 -11.86 3.58
CA LEU A 50 -5.82 -12.11 3.35
C LEU A 50 -5.38 -13.56 3.63
N TYR A 51 -5.99 -14.22 4.62
CA TYR A 51 -5.64 -15.60 4.98
C TYR A 51 -6.11 -16.63 3.94
N ARG A 52 -7.08 -16.28 3.07
CA ARG A 52 -7.63 -17.15 2.01
C ARG A 52 -6.81 -17.13 0.72
N TYR A 53 -5.73 -16.36 0.67
CA TYR A 53 -4.85 -16.30 -0.49
C TYR A 53 -3.82 -17.43 -0.49
N ASN A 54 -3.57 -17.99 -1.67
CA ASN A 54 -2.43 -18.86 -1.96
C ASN A 54 -1.19 -18.02 -2.39
N LEU A 55 -0.07 -18.69 -2.70
CA LEU A 55 1.19 -18.01 -3.02
C LEU A 55 1.11 -17.14 -4.28
N ASP A 56 0.56 -17.65 -5.37
CA ASP A 56 0.48 -16.93 -6.65
C ASP A 56 -0.47 -15.72 -6.55
N GLU A 57 -1.59 -15.90 -5.86
CA GLU A 57 -2.54 -14.84 -5.60
C GLU A 57 -1.96 -13.75 -4.69
N LEU A 58 -1.13 -14.13 -3.71
CA LEU A 58 -0.42 -13.15 -2.87
C LEU A 58 0.56 -12.32 -3.69
N ASP A 59 1.20 -12.87 -4.72
CA ASP A 59 2.07 -12.08 -5.61
C ASP A 59 1.29 -11.04 -6.41
N LEU A 60 0.10 -11.40 -6.90
CA LEU A 60 -0.82 -10.44 -7.53
C LEU A 60 -1.25 -9.34 -6.55
N LEU A 61 -1.57 -9.73 -5.31
CA LEU A 61 -1.94 -8.79 -4.25
C LEU A 61 -0.80 -7.84 -3.90
N ILE A 62 0.43 -8.35 -3.75
CA ILE A 62 1.62 -7.54 -3.46
C ILE A 62 1.88 -6.55 -4.61
N LYS A 63 1.74 -6.99 -5.86
CA LYS A 63 1.88 -6.10 -7.03
C LYS A 63 0.86 -4.96 -6.98
N GLN A 64 -0.38 -5.25 -6.61
CA GLN A 64 -1.40 -4.22 -6.39
C GLN A 64 -1.00 -3.25 -5.26
N PHE A 65 -0.55 -3.76 -4.11
CA PHE A 65 -0.10 -2.93 -3.00
C PHE A 65 1.09 -2.03 -3.36
N ARG A 66 2.07 -2.53 -4.12
CA ARG A 66 3.20 -1.72 -4.60
C ARG A 66 2.77 -0.60 -5.54
N ALA A 67 1.81 -0.87 -6.42
CA ALA A 67 1.24 0.17 -7.28
C ALA A 67 0.54 1.26 -6.45
N LEU A 68 -0.20 0.88 -5.41
CA LEU A 68 -0.84 1.81 -4.47
C LEU A 68 0.19 2.64 -3.71
N GLU A 69 1.26 2.01 -3.22
CA GLU A 69 2.37 2.69 -2.52
C GLU A 69 3.01 3.75 -3.41
N LYS A 70 3.30 3.41 -4.68
CA LYS A 70 3.85 4.35 -5.64
C LYS A 70 2.91 5.54 -5.88
N ASN A 71 1.62 5.28 -6.08
CA ASN A 71 0.62 6.33 -6.30
C ASN A 71 0.45 7.23 -5.08
N HIS A 72 0.47 6.65 -3.88
CA HIS A 72 0.41 7.38 -2.62
C HIS A 72 1.62 8.32 -2.46
N ASN A 73 2.83 7.82 -2.69
CA ASN A 73 4.06 8.64 -2.62
C ASN A 73 4.05 9.77 -3.65
N ASN A 74 3.64 9.50 -4.89
CA ASN A 74 3.50 10.53 -5.93
C ASN A 74 2.50 11.61 -5.51
N THR A 75 1.39 11.22 -4.90
CA THR A 75 0.38 12.16 -4.40
C THR A 75 0.96 13.05 -3.30
N ILE A 76 1.69 12.47 -2.33
CA ILE A 76 2.35 13.24 -1.27
C ILE A 76 3.35 14.24 -1.85
N ILE A 77 4.18 13.82 -2.80
CA ILE A 77 5.16 14.69 -3.47
C ILE A 77 4.44 15.86 -4.17
N GLN A 78 3.38 15.59 -4.93
CA GLN A 78 2.60 16.61 -5.62
C GLN A 78 1.94 17.60 -4.64
N LEU A 79 1.42 17.11 -3.51
CA LEU A 79 0.86 17.96 -2.46
C LEU A 79 1.93 18.87 -1.85
N GLY A 80 3.13 18.34 -1.59
CA GLY A 80 4.27 19.12 -1.12
C GLY A 80 4.68 20.22 -2.10
N ILE A 81 4.77 19.90 -3.39
CA ILE A 81 5.07 20.86 -4.47
C ILE A 81 3.99 21.97 -4.50
N LYS A 82 2.71 21.60 -4.44
CA LYS A 82 1.60 22.58 -4.43
C LYS A 82 1.66 23.50 -3.20
N ALA A 83 1.91 22.94 -2.02
CA ALA A 83 2.05 23.72 -0.79
C ALA A 83 3.24 24.69 -0.86
N TRP A 84 4.36 24.24 -1.42
CA TRP A 84 5.52 25.10 -1.66
C TRP A 84 5.21 26.22 -2.66
N LEU A 85 4.57 25.92 -3.79
CA LEU A 85 4.16 26.93 -4.77
C LEU A 85 3.21 27.97 -4.16
N GLN A 86 2.26 27.54 -3.32
CA GLN A 86 1.36 28.44 -2.63
C GLN A 86 2.09 29.38 -1.66
N LYS A 87 3.06 28.85 -0.89
CA LYS A 87 3.87 29.66 0.04
C LYS A 87 4.77 30.67 -0.69
N ASN A 88 5.31 30.30 -1.84
CA ASN A 88 6.23 31.14 -2.62
C ASN A 88 5.53 31.96 -3.71
N LYS A 89 4.19 31.94 -3.78
CA LYS A 89 3.39 32.66 -4.78
C LYS A 89 3.61 34.18 -4.75
N HIS A 90 4.07 34.72 -3.63
CA HIS A 90 4.38 36.15 -3.45
C HIS A 90 5.80 36.53 -3.90
N LEU A 91 6.69 35.57 -4.19
CA LEU A 91 8.06 35.82 -4.64
C LEU A 91 8.18 35.94 -6.17
N SER A 92 7.09 35.67 -6.91
CA SER A 92 7.09 35.63 -8.38
C SER A 92 6.77 36.97 -9.06
N PHE A 93 6.65 38.07 -8.31
CA PHE A 93 6.36 39.40 -8.87
C PHE A 93 7.36 40.47 -8.37
N ASN A 94 8.65 40.22 -8.57
CA ASN A 94 9.63 41.29 -8.58
C ASN A 94 10.59 41.09 -9.76
N GLN A 95 10.06 41.30 -10.97
CA GLN A 95 10.88 41.66 -12.12
C GLN A 95 10.71 43.17 -12.30
N ASN A 96 11.59 43.92 -11.65
CA ASN A 96 11.95 45.29 -12.00
C ASN A 96 13.44 45.30 -12.31
#